data_AF-A0AAV7ETT9-F1
#
_entry.id   AF-A0AAV7ETT9-F1
#
_cell.length_a   1.000
_cell.length_b   1.000
_cell.length_c   1.000
_cell.angle_alpha   90.00
_cell.angle_beta   90.00
_cell.angle_gamma   90.00
#
_symmetry.space_group_name_H-M   'P 1'
#
loop_
_entity.id
_entity.type
_entity.pdbx_description
1 polymer ?
#
loop_
_entity_poly.entity_id
_entity_poly.type
_entity_poly.pdbx_seq_one_letter_code
_entity_poly.pdbx_strand_id
1 'polypeptide(L)'
;MATLSWSSSSWLRSSVRVTNDSSRPSDGGTRALIVAQKKAKKTRKIILKEDVTELGKKGQVLDVKAGFYRNYLLPLGKAQILTPLILKEMRIEEERIEAEKKRVKEEAQQLALIFETVGAFKVKRKGGKGKQIFGTVTAQDLVDIIKAQLSRDVDKRIISLPEIRETGEYIAELKLHPEVTARVRVNVFAN
;
A
#
# COMPACT_ATOMS: atom_id res chain seq x y z
N MET A 1 -53.80 -39.03 -5.48
CA MET A 1 -54.22 -38.83 -4.08
C MET A 1 -54.39 -40.21 -3.46
N ALA A 2 -53.48 -40.61 -2.57
CA ALA A 2 -53.58 -41.87 -1.83
C ALA A 2 -53.47 -41.55 -0.35
N THR A 3 -54.56 -41.82 0.36
CA THR A 3 -54.74 -41.75 1.80
C THR A 3 -54.13 -42.97 2.50
N LEU A 4 -54.19 -42.94 3.83
CA LEU A 4 -53.95 -44.01 4.81
C LEU A 4 -52.59 -43.88 5.49
N SER A 5 -52.43 -44.05 6.79
CA SER A 5 -53.36 -44.21 7.91
C SER A 5 -52.41 -44.35 9.11
N TRP A 6 -52.53 -43.50 10.12
CA TRP A 6 -51.69 -43.54 11.31
C TRP A 6 -52.14 -44.72 12.18
N SER A 7 -51.35 -45.80 12.22
CA SER A 7 -51.60 -46.92 13.11
C SER A 7 -50.95 -46.67 14.46
N SER A 8 -51.81 -46.43 15.45
CA SER A 8 -51.53 -46.40 16.87
C SER A 8 -51.09 -47.78 17.35
N SER A 9 -49.89 -47.89 17.92
CA SER A 9 -49.48 -49.08 18.66
C SER A 9 -49.33 -48.72 20.14
N SER A 10 -50.34 -49.13 20.90
CA SER A 10 -50.28 -49.22 22.35
C SER A 10 -49.26 -50.27 22.75
N TRP A 11 -48.23 -49.87 23.49
CA TRP A 11 -47.37 -50.80 24.19
C TRP A 11 -47.87 -50.92 25.62
N LEU A 12 -48.49 -52.06 25.88
CA LEU A 12 -48.96 -52.48 27.18
C LEU A 12 -47.79 -52.71 28.15
N ARG A 13 -48.03 -52.20 29.35
CA ARG A 13 -47.42 -52.48 30.64
C ARG A 13 -46.91 -53.93 30.79
N SER A 14 -45.62 -54.07 31.06
CA SER A 14 -45.06 -55.22 31.78
C SER A 14 -44.51 -54.71 33.10
N SER A 15 -45.16 -55.10 34.19
CA SER A 15 -44.78 -54.78 35.56
C SER A 15 -43.70 -55.73 36.05
N VAL A 16 -42.45 -55.27 36.06
CA VAL A 16 -41.40 -55.89 36.90
C VAL A 16 -41.36 -55.11 38.20
N ARG A 17 -41.73 -55.77 39.31
CA ARG A 17 -41.52 -55.26 40.66
C ARG A 17 -40.01 -55.25 40.93
N VAL A 18 -39.38 -54.10 40.78
CA VAL A 18 -38.07 -53.82 41.37
C VAL A 18 -38.31 -53.57 42.85
N THR A 19 -37.82 -54.47 43.70
CA THR A 19 -37.73 -54.27 45.15
C THR A 19 -36.77 -53.12 45.40
N ASN A 20 -37.33 -52.02 45.89
CA ASN A 20 -36.61 -50.81 46.25
C ASN A 20 -35.83 -51.08 47.55
N ASP A 21 -34.55 -51.42 47.44
CA ASP A 21 -33.66 -51.50 48.59
C ASP A 21 -33.20 -50.08 48.95
N SER A 22 -33.87 -49.50 49.94
CA SER A 22 -33.61 -48.16 50.44
C SER A 22 -32.45 -48.19 51.46
N SER A 23 -31.22 -48.21 50.97
CA SER A 23 -30.07 -47.71 51.74
C SER A 23 -29.85 -46.24 51.37
N ARG A 24 -30.30 -45.34 52.27
CA ARG A 24 -30.05 -43.89 52.17
C ARG A 24 -28.57 -43.62 52.48
N PRO A 25 -27.74 -43.12 51.54
CA PRO A 25 -26.54 -42.42 51.95
C PRO A 25 -26.95 -41.03 52.45
N SER A 26 -26.29 -40.61 53.51
CA SER A 26 -26.49 -39.36 54.24
C SER A 26 -26.49 -38.13 53.33
N ASP A 27 -27.41 -37.19 53.64
CA ASP A 27 -27.46 -35.83 53.12
C ASP A 27 -26.18 -35.06 53.50
N GLY A 28 -25.12 -35.30 52.73
CA GLY A 28 -23.95 -34.45 52.65
C GLY A 28 -24.01 -33.71 51.32
N GLY A 29 -24.89 -32.72 51.21
CA GLY A 29 -24.98 -31.87 50.02
C GLY A 29 -23.64 -31.20 49.73
N THR A 30 -22.84 -31.80 48.85
CA THR A 30 -21.67 -31.18 48.26
C THR A 30 -22.19 -30.01 47.43
N ARG A 31 -22.18 -28.82 48.04
CA ARG A 31 -22.30 -27.57 47.32
C ARG A 31 -21.15 -27.53 46.32
N ALA A 32 -21.42 -27.90 45.08
CA ALA A 32 -20.52 -27.59 43.99
C ALA A 32 -20.40 -26.06 43.96
N LEU A 33 -19.27 -25.54 44.45
CA LEU A 33 -18.95 -24.14 44.30
C LEU A 33 -18.81 -23.90 42.79
N ILE A 34 -19.86 -23.36 42.17
CA ILE A 34 -19.79 -22.87 40.80
C ILE A 34 -18.87 -21.65 40.85
N VAL A 35 -17.57 -21.88 40.70
CA VAL A 35 -16.60 -20.81 40.58
C VAL A 35 -16.82 -20.17 39.21
N ALA A 36 -17.32 -18.94 39.21
CA ALA A 36 -17.47 -18.15 37.99
C ALA A 36 -16.09 -17.96 37.35
N GLN A 37 -15.84 -18.65 36.25
CA GLN A 37 -14.62 -18.41 35.47
C GLN A 37 -14.78 -17.09 34.70
N LYS A 38 -13.82 -16.18 34.87
CA LYS A 38 -13.77 -14.90 34.14
C LYS A 38 -13.64 -15.18 32.63
N LYS A 39 -14.62 -14.73 31.85
CA LYS A 39 -14.63 -14.94 30.38
C LYS A 39 -13.46 -14.21 29.71
N ALA A 40 -12.64 -14.94 28.96
CA ALA A 40 -11.58 -14.36 28.14
C ALA A 40 -12.13 -13.70 26.87
N LYS A 41 -11.58 -12.54 26.52
CA LYS A 41 -11.96 -11.77 25.32
C LYS A 41 -11.29 -12.38 24.08
N LYS A 42 -12.09 -12.90 23.15
CA LYS A 42 -11.58 -13.47 21.89
C LYS A 42 -11.22 -12.36 20.89
N THR A 43 -9.98 -12.36 20.42
CA THR A 43 -9.46 -11.44 19.38
C THR A 43 -9.14 -12.19 18.09
N ARG A 44 -9.04 -11.46 16.97
CA ARG A 44 -8.65 -11.96 15.64
C ARG A 44 -7.74 -10.97 14.94
N LYS A 45 -6.68 -11.48 14.31
CA LYS A 45 -5.81 -10.73 13.39
C LYS A 45 -6.50 -10.57 12.05
N ILE A 46 -6.61 -9.33 11.60
CA ILE A 46 -7.26 -8.99 10.33
C ILE A 46 -6.40 -8.01 9.54
N ILE A 47 -6.62 -7.99 8.24
CA ILE A 47 -6.13 -6.99 7.30
C ILE A 47 -7.33 -6.16 6.82
N LEU A 48 -7.24 -4.84 6.87
CA LEU A 48 -8.27 -3.96 6.33
C LEU A 48 -8.16 -3.87 4.80
N LYS A 49 -9.28 -4.05 4.11
CA LYS A 49 -9.40 -3.85 2.65
C LYS A 49 -9.83 -2.43 2.29
N GLU A 50 -10.49 -1.75 3.21
CA GLU A 50 -11.01 -0.40 3.05
C GLU A 50 -10.56 0.47 4.23
N ASP A 51 -10.61 1.79 4.03
CA ASP A 51 -10.40 2.74 5.11
C ASP A 51 -11.62 2.71 6.05
N VAL A 52 -11.38 2.60 7.36
CA VAL A 52 -12.41 2.58 8.39
C VAL A 52 -12.02 3.59 9.44
N THR A 53 -12.85 4.63 9.62
CA THR A 53 -12.58 5.76 10.52
C THR A 53 -12.20 5.36 11.94
N GLU A 54 -12.73 4.24 12.45
CA GLU A 54 -12.46 3.74 13.80
C GLU A 54 -11.17 2.90 13.94
N LEU A 55 -10.66 2.33 12.84
CA LEU A 55 -9.55 1.37 12.87
C LEU A 55 -8.29 1.88 12.17
N GLY A 56 -8.44 2.56 11.04
CA GLY A 56 -7.34 3.07 10.24
C GLY A 56 -7.49 2.80 8.74
N LYS A 57 -6.38 3.01 8.03
CA LYS A 57 -6.34 3.00 6.56
C LYS A 57 -6.34 1.56 6.02
N LYS A 58 -6.70 1.44 4.73
CA LYS A 58 -6.56 0.22 3.94
C LYS A 58 -5.15 -0.37 4.06
N GLY A 59 -5.06 -1.69 4.20
CA GLY A 59 -3.80 -2.44 4.27
C GLY A 59 -3.21 -2.55 5.67
N GLN A 60 -3.85 -1.99 6.70
CA GLN A 60 -3.37 -2.13 8.07
C GLN A 60 -3.70 -3.49 8.67
N VAL A 61 -2.72 -4.06 9.36
CA VAL A 61 -2.84 -5.30 10.12
C VAL A 61 -3.14 -4.96 11.59
N LEU A 62 -4.27 -5.45 12.10
CA LEU A 62 -4.65 -5.18 13.49
C LEU A 62 -5.41 -6.33 14.15
N ASP A 63 -5.37 -6.33 15.48
CA ASP A 63 -6.07 -7.28 16.35
C ASP A 63 -7.42 -6.72 16.78
N VAL A 64 -8.52 -7.26 16.22
CA VAL A 64 -9.90 -6.85 16.57
C VAL A 64 -10.60 -7.86 17.45
N LYS A 65 -11.66 -7.43 18.13
CA LYS A 65 -12.60 -8.35 18.79
C LYS A 65 -13.23 -9.29 17.75
N ALA A 66 -13.31 -10.58 18.05
CA ALA A 66 -13.86 -11.58 17.13
C ALA A 66 -15.32 -11.26 16.70
N GLY A 67 -16.13 -10.71 17.61
CA GLY A 67 -17.50 -10.29 17.31
C GLY A 67 -17.58 -9.08 16.38
N PHE A 68 -16.64 -8.13 16.50
CA PHE A 68 -16.58 -6.95 15.63
C PHE A 68 -16.23 -7.36 14.19
N TYR A 69 -15.27 -8.27 14.02
CA TYR A 69 -14.98 -8.84 12.71
C TYR A 69 -16.20 -9.55 12.10
N ARG A 70 -16.83 -10.47 12.84
CA ARG A 70 -17.92 -11.30 12.33
C ARG A 70 -19.19 -10.51 11.98
N ASN A 71 -19.55 -9.54 12.81
CA ASN A 71 -20.83 -8.84 12.68
C ASN A 71 -20.75 -7.58 11.80
N TYR A 72 -19.59 -6.92 11.75
CA TYR A 72 -19.44 -5.63 11.05
C TYR A 72 -18.48 -5.72 9.87
N LEU A 73 -17.24 -6.16 10.09
CA LEU A 73 -16.21 -6.07 9.04
C LEU A 73 -16.35 -7.14 7.94
N LEU A 74 -16.75 -8.36 8.31
CA LEU A 74 -16.92 -9.47 7.38
C LEU A 74 -18.12 -9.27 6.44
N PRO A 75 -19.35 -8.93 6.93
CA PRO A 75 -20.50 -8.75 6.06
C PRO A 75 -20.35 -7.54 5.12
N LEU A 76 -19.68 -6.49 5.58
CA LEU A 76 -19.39 -5.31 4.77
C LEU A 76 -18.17 -5.47 3.86
N GLY A 77 -17.46 -6.59 3.90
CA GLY A 77 -16.26 -6.83 3.08
C GLY A 77 -15.04 -5.97 3.42
N LYS A 78 -15.10 -5.19 4.50
CA LYS A 78 -14.08 -4.21 4.90
C LYS A 78 -12.79 -4.82 5.41
N ALA A 79 -12.80 -6.09 5.81
CA ALA A 79 -11.62 -6.77 6.32
C ALA A 79 -11.54 -8.25 5.95
N GLN A 80 -10.32 -8.77 5.88
CA GLN A 80 -10.03 -10.19 5.67
C GLN A 80 -9.23 -10.76 6.85
N ILE A 81 -9.39 -12.05 7.11
CA ILE A 81 -8.59 -12.73 8.14
C ILE A 81 -7.14 -12.74 7.67
N LEU A 82 -6.24 -12.35 8.56
CA LEU A 82 -4.83 -12.42 8.30
C LEU A 82 -4.33 -13.86 8.50
N THR A 83 -4.10 -14.56 7.38
CA THR A 83 -3.48 -15.90 7.38
C THR A 83 -1.97 -15.77 7.14
N PRO A 84 -1.16 -16.76 7.57
CA PRO A 84 0.28 -16.74 7.27
C PRO A 84 0.58 -16.75 5.77
N LEU A 85 -0.34 -17.23 4.93
CA LEU A 85 -0.23 -17.16 3.48
C LEU A 85 -0.35 -15.72 2.98
N ILE A 86 -1.41 -15.01 3.39
CA ILE A 86 -1.66 -13.61 3.01
C ILE A 86 -0.51 -12.71 3.50
N LEU A 87 0.04 -12.99 4.70
CA LEU A 87 1.21 -12.27 5.19
C LEU A 87 2.44 -12.43 4.30
N LYS A 88 2.67 -13.62 3.74
CA LYS A 88 3.79 -13.86 2.82
C LYS A 88 3.56 -13.15 1.49
N GLU A 89 2.34 -13.24 0.95
CA GLU A 89 1.97 -12.55 -0.30
C GLU A 89 2.17 -11.03 -0.18
N MET A 90 1.74 -10.43 0.93
CA MET A 90 1.97 -9.01 1.20
C MET A 90 3.45 -8.64 1.22
N ARG A 91 4.29 -9.43 1.89
CA ARG A 91 5.74 -9.18 1.95
C ARG A 91 6.38 -9.28 0.57
N ILE A 92 6.01 -10.27 -0.23
CA ILE A 92 6.52 -10.42 -1.60
C ILE A 92 6.13 -9.21 -2.45
N GLU A 93 4.90 -8.73 -2.30
CA GLU A 93 4.42 -7.57 -3.03
C GLU A 93 5.13 -6.28 -2.58
N GLU A 94 5.31 -6.09 -1.27
CA GLU A 94 6.09 -4.98 -0.70
C GLU A 94 7.54 -5.00 -1.19
N GLU A 95 8.19 -6.16 -1.18
CA GLU A 95 9.55 -6.35 -1.69
C GLU A 95 9.66 -6.04 -3.19
N ARG A 96 8.66 -6.44 -3.99
CA ARG A 96 8.60 -6.10 -5.42
C ARG A 96 8.48 -4.59 -5.63
N ILE A 97 7.56 -3.94 -4.92
CA ILE A 97 7.36 -2.50 -5.01
C ILE A 97 8.62 -1.76 -4.58
N GLU A 98 9.29 -2.20 -3.51
CA GLU A 98 10.57 -1.61 -3.10
C GLU A 98 11.69 -1.85 -4.11
N ALA A 99 11.78 -3.05 -4.69
CA ALA A 99 12.76 -3.36 -5.71
C ALA A 99 12.56 -2.50 -6.96
N GLU A 100 11.32 -2.31 -7.42
CA GLU A 100 10.99 -1.42 -8.52
C GLU A 100 11.34 0.03 -8.21
N LYS A 101 10.98 0.54 -7.02
CA LYS A 101 11.37 1.88 -6.58
C LYS A 101 12.88 2.08 -6.56
N LYS A 102 13.63 1.09 -6.07
CA LYS A 102 15.10 1.11 -6.05
C LYS A 102 15.67 1.14 -7.46
N ARG A 103 15.17 0.28 -8.37
CA ARG A 103 15.59 0.25 -9.78
C ARG A 103 15.35 1.60 -10.47
N VAL A 104 14.15 2.15 -10.35
CA VAL A 104 13.81 3.46 -10.94
C VAL A 104 14.70 4.56 -10.39
N LYS A 105 15.00 4.54 -9.08
CA LYS A 105 15.92 5.48 -8.45
C LYS A 105 17.35 5.32 -8.96
N GLU A 106 17.85 4.10 -9.09
CA GLU A 106 19.19 3.80 -9.61
C GLU A 106 19.32 4.24 -11.08
N GLU A 107 18.33 3.94 -11.92
CA GLU A 107 18.27 4.41 -13.30
C GLU A 107 18.29 5.95 -13.37
N ALA A 108 17.49 6.62 -12.53
CA ALA A 108 17.49 8.08 -12.45
C ALA A 108 18.83 8.66 -11.99
N GLN A 109 19.52 8.00 -11.05
CA GLN A 109 20.86 8.40 -10.60
C GLN A 109 21.90 8.23 -11.71
N GLN A 110 21.86 7.12 -12.43
CA GLN A 110 22.75 6.91 -13.59
C GLN A 110 22.52 7.97 -14.66
N LEU A 111 21.27 8.30 -14.95
CA LEU A 111 20.93 9.38 -15.87
C LEU A 111 21.47 10.73 -15.38
N ALA A 112 21.33 11.03 -14.08
CA ALA A 112 21.88 12.26 -13.51
C ALA A 112 23.39 12.37 -13.71
N LEU A 113 24.14 11.28 -13.45
CA LEU A 113 25.59 11.23 -13.67
C LEU A 113 25.97 11.44 -15.15
N ILE A 114 25.20 10.87 -16.08
CA ILE A 114 25.41 11.08 -17.52
C ILE A 114 25.24 12.56 -17.86
N PHE A 115 24.18 13.20 -17.38
CA PHE A 115 23.92 14.62 -17.62
C PHE A 115 25.01 15.54 -17.02
N GLU A 116 25.51 15.21 -15.83
CA GLU A 116 26.61 15.95 -15.20
C GLU A 116 27.94 15.79 -15.96
N THR A 117 28.20 14.59 -16.48
CA THR A 117 29.44 14.28 -17.23
C THR A 117 29.48 14.95 -18.61
N VAL A 118 28.34 15.04 -19.30
CA VAL A 118 28.25 15.66 -20.64
C VAL A 118 28.45 17.18 -20.59
N GLY A 119 28.25 17.80 -19.41
CA GLY A 119 29.09 18.89 -18.92
C GLY A 119 28.95 20.29 -19.54
N ALA A 120 28.44 20.48 -20.76
CA ALA A 120 28.12 21.82 -21.29
C ALA A 120 27.24 21.75 -22.56
N PHE A 121 25.96 22.08 -22.41
CA PHE A 121 25.06 22.24 -23.56
C PHE A 121 25.25 23.62 -24.17
N LYS A 122 25.58 23.68 -25.47
CA LYS A 122 25.81 24.93 -26.19
C LYS A 122 24.50 25.42 -26.79
N VAL A 123 23.95 26.49 -26.24
CA VAL A 123 22.74 27.15 -26.76
C VAL A 123 23.17 28.27 -27.69
N LYS A 124 22.77 28.22 -28.96
CA LYS A 124 23.01 29.32 -29.91
C LYS A 124 21.76 30.20 -29.99
N ARG A 125 21.91 31.49 -29.73
CA ARG A 125 20.83 32.50 -29.91
C ARG A 125 21.38 33.73 -30.62
N LYS A 126 20.49 34.52 -31.24
CA LYS A 126 20.90 35.77 -31.91
C LYS A 126 21.35 36.79 -30.85
N GLY A 127 22.55 37.33 -31.02
CA GLY A 127 23.09 38.37 -30.14
C GLY A 127 22.36 39.70 -30.29
N GLY A 128 22.06 40.36 -29.17
CA GLY A 128 21.54 41.72 -29.08
C GLY A 128 22.65 42.76 -28.91
N LYS A 129 22.30 43.95 -28.42
CA LYS A 129 23.31 44.97 -28.10
C LYS A 129 24.13 44.52 -26.88
N GLY A 130 25.44 44.36 -27.05
CA GLY A 130 26.36 43.97 -25.97
C GLY A 130 26.26 42.48 -25.60
N LYS A 131 26.11 42.16 -24.31
CA LYS A 131 25.99 40.79 -23.78
C LYS A 131 24.56 40.25 -23.73
N GLN A 132 23.58 41.01 -24.19
CA GLN A 132 22.18 40.59 -24.17
C GLN A 132 21.86 39.73 -25.40
N ILE A 133 20.97 38.75 -25.26
CA ILE A 133 20.45 37.94 -26.36
C ILE A 133 19.04 38.38 -26.76
N PHE A 134 18.67 38.16 -28.02
CA PHE A 134 17.29 38.36 -28.46
C PHE A 134 16.40 37.18 -28.03
N GLY A 135 15.48 37.48 -27.12
CA GLY A 135 14.57 36.51 -26.51
C GLY A 135 15.15 35.84 -25.25
N THR A 136 14.35 34.97 -24.64
CA THR A 136 14.73 34.23 -23.43
C THR A 136 15.01 32.78 -23.80
N VAL A 137 16.04 32.17 -23.21
CA VAL A 137 16.24 30.72 -23.32
C VAL A 137 15.13 30.01 -22.54
N THR A 138 14.39 29.14 -23.21
CA THR A 138 13.26 28.42 -22.61
C THR A 138 13.65 26.97 -22.31
N ALA A 139 12.85 26.30 -21.47
CA ALA A 139 13.00 24.86 -21.24
C ALA A 139 12.91 24.04 -22.54
N GLN A 140 12.14 24.50 -23.54
CA GLN A 140 12.03 23.82 -24.83
C GLN A 140 13.37 23.80 -25.58
N ASP A 141 14.10 24.92 -25.56
CA ASP A 141 15.42 24.98 -26.21
C ASP A 141 16.40 23.97 -25.59
N LEU A 142 16.35 23.78 -24.27
CA LEU A 142 17.18 22.77 -23.60
C LEU A 142 16.76 21.34 -23.98
N VAL A 143 15.47 21.06 -24.05
CA VAL A 143 14.97 19.75 -24.50
C VAL A 143 15.50 19.43 -25.90
N ASP A 144 15.40 20.38 -26.82
CA ASP A 144 15.80 20.18 -28.21
C ASP A 144 17.32 19.95 -28.33
N ILE A 145 18.14 20.66 -27.54
CA ILE A 145 19.60 20.47 -27.53
C ILE A 145 19.98 19.14 -26.86
N ILE A 146 19.29 18.75 -25.78
CA ILE A 146 19.49 17.43 -25.14
C ILE A 146 19.17 16.31 -26.12
N LYS A 147 18.06 16.43 -26.89
CA LYS A 147 17.72 15.49 -27.95
C LYS A 147 18.79 15.45 -29.04
N ALA A 148 19.30 16.60 -29.46
CA ALA A 148 20.32 16.67 -30.53
C ALA A 148 21.67 16.07 -30.10
N GLN A 149 22.10 16.29 -28.85
CA GLN A 149 23.43 15.87 -28.38
C GLN A 149 23.43 14.45 -27.79
N LEU A 150 22.38 14.08 -27.05
CA LEU A 150 22.34 12.85 -26.27
C LEU A 150 21.34 11.84 -26.82
N SER A 151 20.57 12.19 -27.87
CA SER A 151 19.47 11.38 -28.44
C SER A 151 18.50 10.82 -27.39
N ARG A 152 18.32 11.59 -26.31
CA ARG A 152 17.45 11.27 -25.17
C ARG A 152 16.28 12.24 -25.13
N ASP A 153 15.08 11.70 -24.94
CA ASP A 153 13.86 12.49 -24.81
C ASP A 153 13.65 12.87 -23.34
N VAL A 154 13.57 14.18 -23.05
CA VAL A 154 13.34 14.72 -21.71
C VAL A 154 12.12 15.63 -21.77
N ASP A 155 11.21 15.49 -20.82
CA ASP A 155 10.01 16.32 -20.75
C ASP A 155 10.34 17.71 -20.17
N LYS A 156 9.77 18.76 -20.77
CA LYS A 156 9.93 20.17 -20.35
C LYS A 156 9.48 20.42 -18.92
N ARG A 157 8.56 19.61 -18.39
CA ARG A 157 8.04 19.72 -17.01
C ARG A 157 9.07 19.41 -15.94
N ILE A 158 10.11 18.68 -16.33
CA ILE A 158 11.18 18.21 -15.44
C ILE A 158 12.28 19.27 -15.29
N ILE A 159 12.34 20.24 -16.21
CA ILE A 159 13.39 21.26 -16.30
C ILE A 159 12.99 22.48 -15.48
N SER A 160 13.84 22.84 -14.53
CA SER A 160 13.79 24.11 -13.82
C SER A 160 14.92 25.00 -14.33
N LEU A 161 14.55 26.09 -15.01
CA LEU A 161 15.49 27.03 -15.61
C LEU A 161 15.24 28.45 -15.06
N PRO A 162 16.29 29.16 -14.59
CA PRO A 162 16.18 30.61 -14.34
C PRO A 162 16.01 31.38 -15.66
N GLU A 163 15.47 32.59 -15.61
CA GLU A 163 15.31 33.39 -16.82
C GLU A 163 16.66 33.87 -17.36
N ILE A 164 17.08 33.34 -18.52
CA ILE A 164 18.36 33.68 -19.16
C ILE A 164 18.13 34.65 -20.32
N ARG A 165 18.68 35.87 -20.20
CA ARG A 165 18.61 36.95 -21.21
C ARG A 165 20.00 37.45 -21.64
N GLU A 166 21.07 36.89 -21.10
CA GLU A 166 22.43 37.29 -21.39
C GLU A 166 23.27 36.09 -21.84
N THR A 167 24.35 36.37 -22.57
CA THR A 167 25.37 35.37 -22.90
C THR A 167 26.21 35.06 -21.67
N GLY A 168 26.30 33.79 -21.31
CA GLY A 168 27.05 33.35 -20.14
C GLY A 168 26.85 31.86 -19.84
N GLU A 169 27.45 31.43 -18.74
CA GLU A 169 27.29 30.09 -18.19
C GLU A 169 26.20 30.09 -17.12
N TYR A 170 25.24 29.18 -17.28
CA TYR A 170 24.11 29.01 -16.36
C TYR A 170 23.99 27.56 -15.94
N ILE A 171 23.41 27.34 -14.77
CA ILE A 171 23.14 26.01 -14.25
C ILE A 171 21.63 25.79 -14.31
N ALA A 172 21.21 24.78 -15.07
CA ALA A 172 19.83 24.30 -15.14
C ALA A 172 19.68 23.06 -14.26
N GLU A 173 18.54 22.94 -13.57
CA GLU A 173 18.23 21.78 -12.73
C GLU A 173 17.19 20.88 -13.40
N LEU A 174 17.49 19.59 -13.49
CA LEU A 174 16.63 18.56 -14.05
C LEU A 174 16.13 17.65 -12.94
N LYS A 175 14.83 17.68 -12.64
CA LYS A 175 14.19 16.87 -11.59
C LYS A 175 13.76 15.49 -12.10
N LEU A 176 14.71 14.60 -12.39
CA LEU A 176 14.45 13.29 -13.01
C LEU A 176 13.56 12.38 -12.13
N HIS A 177 13.73 12.45 -10.81
CA HIS A 177 12.93 11.72 -9.82
C HIS A 177 12.68 12.62 -8.60
N PRO A 178 11.63 12.41 -7.79
CA PRO A 178 11.38 13.19 -6.57
C PRO A 178 12.59 13.33 -5.63
N GLU A 179 13.50 12.35 -5.65
CA GLU A 179 14.71 12.31 -4.82
C GLU A 179 16.01 12.56 -5.62
N VAL A 180 15.94 12.70 -6.94
CA VAL A 180 17.13 12.81 -7.80
C VAL A 180 17.01 14.03 -8.71
N THR A 181 17.89 15.00 -8.46
CA THR A 181 18.04 16.21 -9.26
C THR A 181 19.42 16.24 -9.92
N ALA A 182 19.47 16.38 -11.24
CA ALA A 182 20.71 16.53 -11.99
C ALA A 182 20.99 18.00 -12.28
N ARG A 183 22.25 18.42 -12.16
CA ARG A 183 22.68 19.79 -12.49
C ARG A 183 23.38 19.80 -13.84
N VAL A 184 22.88 20.64 -14.75
CA VAL A 184 23.40 20.74 -16.10
C VAL A 184 23.92 22.14 -16.36
N ARG A 185 25.15 22.23 -16.89
CA ARG A 185 25.73 23.50 -17.32
C ARG A 185 25.27 23.83 -18.73
N VAL A 186 24.81 25.05 -18.91
CA VAL A 186 24.30 25.60 -20.16
C VAL A 186 25.18 26.79 -20.51
N ASN A 187 25.82 26.76 -21.68
CA ASN A 187 26.64 27.86 -22.16
C ASN A 187 25.95 28.53 -23.36
N VAL A 188 25.61 29.80 -23.21
CA VAL A 188 24.85 30.57 -24.20
C VAL A 188 25.81 31.39 -25.05
N PHE A 189 25.83 31.09 -26.36
CA PHE A 189 26.63 31.79 -27.34
C PHE A 189 25.74 32.64 -28.26
N ALA A 190 26.19 33.87 -28.53
CA ALA A 190 25.63 34.72 -29.56
C ALA A 190 26.12 34.25 -30.94
N ASN A 191 25.19 34.11 -31.88
CA ASN A 191 25.47 34.01 -33.32
C ASN A 191 25.15 35.34 -34.02
#